data_AF-A0A421J7T5-F1
#
_entry.id   AF-A0A421J7T5-F1
#
_cell.length_a   1.000
_cell.length_b   1.000
_cell.length_c   1.000
_cell.angle_alpha   90.00
_cell.angle_beta   90.00
_cell.angle_gamma   90.00
#
_symmetry.space_group_name_H-M   'P 1'
#
loop_
_entity.id
_entity.type
_entity.pdbx_description
1 polymer ?
#
loop_
_entity_poly.entity_id
_entity_poly.type
_entity_poly.pdbx_seq_one_letter_code
_entity_poly.pdbx_strand_id
1 'polypeptide(L)'
;MTMPIIHVRYIGNLARRSIVNVMSRRFQSLGPNPQEVYTRISDTKDPKRDKFFQYSWGSWLKDNEKQRAKRTTRFSIEGATKLIADLAKEKSDGTVKNPTSKNGSSILSHNILSKTIGNDSNVTINSISSIHEGKHHRVYKISLSSDKHLVLRLPYRLESDVAISQKIKSEVATMDFLDLKLKLNVPKVLAYGPDRSNALEHPFILMEYVEGDLLMKQWEPMAKDEEKVKSVITPIADFHSKVISVEFNKFGSLYFDKDVASEHRLDAAYEGEEDESLSGRWRIGPSVERPFSKRKNKLPAKTVAQHNGPWKADEPLQLISSVTEVELENLKNRLALAQADAGSDLEDQENLKKQITTFEHLKVIGPKLLNPKSKSIMNVEELFKPRLYVPDLDPMNVIINVNRDNEPYFLDFEYSTIKPFILSNYPPFVAYHGAKVYDLENDIPGYADMDEVEKQQYEFMFYKTRNERIWENDLNTRRHDLIAVASPHIKVLRSPYTQVLEYRNDEDYLYVEACIVQLQAMWEAYVANELCNSSETKFPIEYSKEYLDEYTQALNQYQADVVSTPFAATDGWVPQDMFDQLVEQGILVEENGEYKVATEKVLKPEEGDTH
;
A
#
# COMPACT_ATOMS: atom_id res chain seq x y z
N MET A 1 8.87 13.20 -45.83
CA MET A 1 8.69 12.44 -44.59
C MET A 1 8.24 13.39 -43.51
N THR A 2 6.93 13.54 -43.34
CA THR A 2 6.33 14.22 -42.20
C THR A 2 6.51 13.34 -40.97
N MET A 3 7.28 13.82 -39.99
CA MET A 3 7.44 13.14 -38.70
C MET A 3 6.09 13.12 -37.95
N PRO A 4 5.74 12.03 -37.25
CA PRO A 4 4.49 11.98 -36.50
C PRO A 4 4.51 13.04 -35.37
N ILE A 5 3.46 13.85 -35.32
CA ILE A 5 3.19 14.77 -34.21
C ILE A 5 2.58 13.91 -33.10
N ILE A 6 3.31 13.72 -32.01
CA ILE A 6 2.84 12.96 -30.85
C ILE A 6 2.34 13.94 -29.80
N HIS A 7 1.13 13.70 -29.29
CA HIS A 7 0.45 14.62 -28.38
C HIS A 7 0.70 14.24 -26.92
N VAL A 8 1.23 15.18 -26.13
CA VAL A 8 1.39 15.02 -24.68
C VAL A 8 0.25 15.75 -24.00
N ARG A 9 -0.54 15.05 -23.17
CA ARG A 9 -1.71 15.64 -22.49
C ARG A 9 -1.46 15.74 -21.00
N TYR A 10 -1.68 16.94 -20.45
CA TYR A 10 -1.66 17.25 -19.02
C TYR A 10 -3.04 17.80 -18.62
N ILE A 11 -3.49 17.52 -17.40
CA ILE A 11 -4.76 17.99 -16.86
C ILE A 11 -4.44 19.01 -15.76
N GLY A 12 -4.87 20.26 -15.92
CA GLY A 12 -4.79 21.32 -14.91
C GLY A 12 -6.20 21.75 -14.49
N ASN A 13 -6.37 22.13 -13.22
CA ASN A 13 -7.68 22.34 -12.59
C ASN A 13 -8.29 23.71 -12.89
N LEU A 14 -9.61 23.76 -13.09
CA LEU A 14 -10.46 24.96 -13.08
C LEU A 14 -11.79 24.62 -12.40
N ALA A 15 -12.18 25.45 -11.44
CA ALA A 15 -13.34 25.26 -10.56
C ALA A 15 -14.69 25.55 -11.27
N ARG A 16 -15.74 24.83 -10.87
CA ARG A 16 -17.14 25.30 -10.96
C ARG A 16 -17.95 24.95 -9.71
N ARG A 17 -18.74 25.93 -9.28
CA ARG A 17 -19.65 25.94 -8.12
C ARG A 17 -20.75 24.88 -8.24
N SER A 18 -20.94 24.06 -7.20
CA SER A 18 -22.25 23.86 -6.54
C SER A 18 -22.06 23.03 -5.26
N ILE A 19 -22.58 23.57 -4.16
CA ILE A 19 -22.61 23.04 -2.80
C ILE A 19 -23.35 21.68 -2.77
N VAL A 20 -22.83 20.72 -2.00
CA VAL A 20 -23.52 19.67 -1.18
C VAL A 20 -22.54 18.51 -0.87
N ASN A 21 -22.32 18.27 0.43
CA ASN A 21 -21.67 17.14 1.13
C ASN A 21 -20.20 16.78 0.81
N VAL A 22 -19.30 17.17 1.72
CA VAL A 22 -17.83 17.14 1.60
C VAL A 22 -17.17 15.81 2.05
N MET A 23 -17.89 14.83 2.60
CA MET A 23 -17.27 13.58 3.08
C MET A 23 -17.32 12.37 2.12
N SER A 24 -18.06 12.41 1.01
CA SER A 24 -18.24 11.26 0.11
C SER A 24 -17.63 11.40 -1.29
N ARG A 25 -16.94 12.51 -1.61
CA ARG A 25 -16.30 12.72 -2.91
C ARG A 25 -14.78 12.69 -2.81
N ARG A 26 -14.19 11.56 -2.44
CA ARG A 26 -12.72 11.44 -2.34
C ARG A 26 -11.98 11.16 -3.64
N PHE A 27 -12.64 10.80 -4.74
CA PHE A 27 -11.94 10.52 -6.00
C PHE A 27 -12.80 10.88 -7.22
N GLN A 28 -12.81 12.17 -7.61
CA GLN A 28 -13.26 12.61 -8.93
C GLN A 28 -12.77 14.04 -9.22
N SER A 29 -11.47 14.19 -9.51
CA SER A 29 -10.91 15.45 -10.03
C SER A 29 -10.81 15.40 -11.55
N LEU A 30 -11.94 15.56 -12.25
CA LEU A 30 -11.93 15.85 -13.68
C LEU A 30 -12.86 17.05 -13.92
N GLY A 31 -12.29 18.25 -13.86
CA GLY A 31 -12.95 19.47 -14.30
C GLY A 31 -13.13 19.51 -15.82
N PRO A 32 -14.04 20.33 -16.36
CA PRO A 32 -14.31 20.41 -17.78
C PRO A 32 -13.28 21.32 -18.46
N ASN A 33 -12.28 20.68 -19.09
CA ASN A 33 -11.29 21.17 -20.07
C ASN A 33 -9.84 21.20 -19.58
N PRO A 34 -9.01 20.19 -19.95
CA PRO A 34 -7.59 20.18 -19.62
C PRO A 34 -6.82 21.28 -20.36
N GLN A 35 -5.82 21.88 -19.71
CA GLN A 35 -4.82 22.70 -20.39
C GLN A 35 -3.93 21.82 -21.28
N GLU A 36 -4.13 21.90 -22.58
CA GLU A 36 -3.34 21.16 -23.55
C GLU A 36 -2.00 21.87 -23.81
N VAL A 37 -0.89 21.18 -23.51
CA VAL A 37 0.47 21.67 -23.79
C VAL A 37 1.05 20.82 -24.90
N TYR A 38 1.18 21.41 -26.09
CA TYR A 38 1.75 20.76 -27.25
C TYR A 38 3.27 20.97 -27.28
N THR A 39 4.02 19.87 -27.34
CA THR A 39 5.49 19.85 -27.46
C THR A 39 5.88 18.85 -28.55
N ARG A 40 6.95 19.12 -29.29
CA ARG A 40 7.53 18.12 -30.20
C ARG A 40 8.38 17.16 -29.39
N ILE A 41 8.24 15.85 -29.60
CA ILE A 41 9.08 14.86 -28.92
C ILE A 41 10.56 15.09 -29.21
N SER A 42 10.93 15.49 -30.43
CA SER A 42 12.33 15.71 -30.80
C SER A 42 12.99 16.93 -30.12
N ASP A 43 12.23 17.80 -29.44
CA ASP A 43 12.79 18.94 -28.72
C ASP A 43 12.96 18.60 -27.23
N THR A 44 14.09 17.98 -26.90
CA THR A 44 14.40 17.58 -25.53
C THR A 44 14.61 18.73 -24.56
N LYS A 45 14.74 19.96 -25.08
CA LYS A 45 14.99 21.20 -24.32
C LYS A 45 13.78 22.11 -24.20
N ASP A 46 12.61 21.73 -24.74
CA ASP A 46 11.40 22.54 -24.60
C ASP A 46 10.99 22.64 -23.11
N PRO A 47 11.08 23.83 -22.47
CA PRO A 47 10.73 24.00 -21.07
C PRO A 47 9.24 23.74 -20.80
N LYS A 48 8.38 23.76 -21.83
CA LYS A 48 6.97 23.38 -21.70
C LYS A 48 6.79 21.89 -21.38
N ARG A 49 7.81 21.04 -21.63
CA ARG A 49 7.81 19.63 -21.22
C ARG A 49 7.92 19.44 -19.72
N ASP A 50 8.50 20.39 -18.98
CA ASP A 50 8.79 20.15 -17.57
C ASP A 50 7.51 20.00 -16.73
N LYS A 51 6.45 20.74 -17.08
CA LYS A 51 5.13 20.59 -16.44
C LYS A 51 4.55 19.17 -16.58
N PHE A 52 4.85 18.47 -17.68
CA PHE A 52 4.38 17.09 -17.88
C PHE A 52 4.95 16.13 -16.83
N PHE A 53 6.17 16.36 -16.35
CA PHE A 53 6.84 15.48 -15.39
C PHE A 53 6.60 15.87 -13.92
N GLN A 54 6.15 17.10 -13.68
CA GLN A 54 5.89 17.63 -12.34
C GLN A 54 4.63 17.01 -11.71
N TYR A 55 4.66 16.85 -10.39
CA TYR A 55 3.52 16.38 -9.60
C TYR A 55 2.43 17.44 -9.56
N SER A 56 1.17 17.02 -9.76
CA SER A 56 0.04 17.94 -9.91
C SER A 56 -1.18 17.65 -9.05
N TRP A 57 -1.25 16.47 -8.44
CA TRP A 57 -2.49 15.95 -7.86
C TRP A 57 -2.87 16.52 -6.50
N GLY A 58 -1.92 17.12 -5.79
CA GLY A 58 -2.17 17.71 -4.49
C GLY A 58 -1.04 18.61 -4.00
N SER A 59 -1.24 19.12 -2.80
CA SER A 59 -0.28 19.98 -2.11
C SER A 59 -0.19 19.59 -0.64
N TRP A 60 1.00 19.74 -0.07
CA TRP A 60 1.23 19.53 1.35
C TRP A 60 1.16 20.86 2.09
N LEU A 61 0.62 20.82 3.30
CA LEU A 61 0.61 21.98 4.18
C LEU A 61 2.03 22.39 4.60
N LYS A 62 2.95 21.42 4.71
CA LYS A 62 4.37 21.64 5.04
C LYS A 62 5.27 21.03 3.97
N ASP A 63 6.45 21.62 3.74
CA ASP A 63 7.44 21.11 2.78
C ASP A 63 6.90 20.91 1.34
N ASN A 64 5.89 21.68 0.90
CA ASN A 64 5.17 21.41 -0.35
C ASN A 64 6.09 21.28 -1.57
N GLU A 65 7.01 22.23 -1.76
CA GLU A 65 7.96 22.21 -2.88
C GLU A 65 8.87 20.99 -2.85
N LYS A 66 9.38 20.63 -1.66
CA LYS A 66 10.23 19.45 -1.45
C LYS A 66 9.47 18.16 -1.73
N GLN A 67 8.21 18.05 -1.30
CA GLN A 67 7.35 16.89 -1.54
C GLN A 67 6.99 16.73 -3.02
N ARG A 68 6.73 17.83 -3.72
CA ARG A 68 6.48 17.86 -5.18
C ARG A 68 7.72 17.52 -5.98
N ALA A 69 8.89 18.04 -5.60
CA ALA A 69 10.17 17.74 -6.25
C ALA A 69 10.50 16.24 -6.17
N LYS A 70 10.32 15.61 -5.00
CA LYS A 70 10.50 14.16 -4.81
C LYS A 70 9.58 13.29 -5.69
N ARG A 71 8.45 13.85 -6.14
CA ARG A 71 7.45 13.18 -6.98
C ARG A 71 7.51 13.58 -8.45
N THR A 72 8.53 14.32 -8.86
CA THR A 72 8.78 14.60 -10.28
C THR A 72 9.29 13.32 -10.96
N THR A 73 8.66 12.93 -12.07
CA THR A 73 8.92 11.65 -12.76
C THR A 73 9.44 11.88 -14.16
N ARG A 74 10.67 12.40 -14.29
CA ARG A 74 11.30 12.63 -15.60
C ARG A 74 11.78 11.31 -16.19
N PHE A 75 11.32 10.97 -17.40
CA PHE A 75 11.70 9.77 -18.16
C PHE A 75 11.89 10.09 -19.65
N SER A 76 12.56 9.18 -20.37
CA SER A 76 12.79 9.28 -21.81
C SER A 76 11.56 8.87 -22.61
N ILE A 77 10.91 9.84 -23.27
CA ILE A 77 9.73 9.61 -24.12
C ILE A 77 10.13 8.88 -25.41
N GLU A 78 11.30 9.22 -25.95
CA GLU A 78 11.95 8.56 -27.08
C GLU A 78 12.26 7.11 -26.74
N GLY A 79 12.74 6.87 -25.51
CA GLY A 79 12.93 5.56 -24.93
C GLY A 79 11.66 4.73 -24.86
N ALA A 80 10.57 5.32 -24.36
CA ALA A 80 9.25 4.67 -24.34
C ALA A 80 8.77 4.33 -25.77
N THR A 81 8.97 5.24 -26.73
CA THR A 81 8.61 5.02 -28.14
C THR A 81 9.40 3.85 -28.74
N LYS A 82 10.71 3.80 -28.48
CA LYS A 82 11.57 2.71 -28.93
C LYS A 82 11.18 1.37 -28.30
N LEU A 83 10.92 1.35 -26.99
CA LEU A 83 10.48 0.14 -26.29
C LEU A 83 9.20 -0.43 -26.93
N ILE A 84 8.20 0.41 -27.18
CA ILE A 84 6.93 -0.03 -27.78
C ILE A 84 7.13 -0.52 -29.21
N ALA A 85 7.95 0.15 -30.01
CA ALA A 85 8.28 -0.31 -31.35
C ALA A 85 9.04 -1.65 -31.35
N ASP A 86 9.88 -1.89 -30.34
CA ASP A 86 10.57 -3.17 -30.16
C ASP A 86 9.60 -4.27 -29.71
N LEU A 87 8.66 -3.98 -28.81
CA LEU A 87 7.62 -4.91 -28.37
C LEU A 87 6.67 -5.30 -29.51
N ALA A 88 6.28 -4.36 -30.37
CA ALA A 88 5.39 -4.66 -31.50
C ALA A 88 6.00 -5.65 -32.53
N LYS A 89 7.32 -5.82 -32.52
CA LYS A 89 8.03 -6.81 -33.35
C LYS A 89 8.12 -8.18 -32.67
N GLU A 90 7.97 -8.24 -31.35
CA GLU A 90 7.95 -9.48 -30.56
C GLU A 90 6.55 -10.10 -30.68
N LYS A 91 6.34 -10.96 -31.67
CA LYS A 91 5.07 -11.69 -31.79
C LYS A 91 5.01 -12.79 -30.72
N SER A 92 3.99 -12.74 -29.86
CA SER A 92 3.65 -13.85 -28.98
C SER A 92 3.18 -15.06 -29.81
N ASP A 93 3.75 -16.23 -29.53
CA ASP A 93 3.25 -17.54 -29.99
C ASP A 93 2.26 -18.14 -28.98
N GLY A 94 1.86 -17.37 -27.96
CA GLY A 94 0.97 -17.82 -26.87
C GLY A 94 1.64 -18.74 -25.85
N THR A 95 2.91 -19.13 -26.06
CA THR A 95 3.63 -20.01 -25.14
C THR A 95 4.18 -19.19 -23.97
N VAL A 96 3.88 -19.64 -22.75
CA VAL A 96 4.44 -19.03 -21.53
C VAL A 96 5.95 -19.27 -21.50
N LYS A 97 6.73 -18.19 -21.45
CA LYS A 97 8.20 -18.23 -21.41
C LYS A 97 8.70 -17.38 -20.25
N ASN A 98 9.88 -17.73 -19.71
CA ASN A 98 10.52 -16.93 -18.68
C ASN A 98 10.87 -15.52 -19.22
N PRO A 99 10.80 -14.46 -18.39
CA PRO A 99 11.04 -13.10 -18.86
C PRO A 99 12.46 -12.91 -19.41
N THR A 100 12.58 -12.43 -20.64
CA THR A 100 13.88 -12.21 -21.30
C THR A 100 14.37 -10.79 -21.06
N SER A 101 15.69 -10.59 -21.02
CA SER A 101 16.28 -9.25 -20.84
C SER A 101 16.63 -8.63 -22.20
N LYS A 102 16.19 -7.39 -22.43
CA LYS A 102 16.44 -6.62 -23.66
C LYS A 102 16.61 -5.14 -23.33
N ASN A 103 17.76 -4.56 -23.67
CA ASN A 103 18.08 -3.14 -23.45
C ASN A 103 17.81 -2.64 -22.01
N GLY A 104 18.13 -3.46 -21.01
CA GLY A 104 17.92 -3.14 -19.59
C GLY A 104 16.49 -3.32 -19.07
N SER A 105 15.57 -3.73 -19.93
CA SER A 105 14.20 -4.12 -19.55
C SER A 105 14.04 -5.64 -19.55
N SER A 106 13.12 -6.13 -18.75
CA SER A 106 12.62 -7.50 -18.78
C SER A 106 11.31 -7.54 -19.58
N ILE A 107 11.19 -8.47 -20.53
CA ILE A 107 10.06 -8.62 -21.43
C ILE A 107 9.30 -9.91 -21.13
N LEU A 108 7.98 -9.80 -20.98
CA LEU A 108 7.06 -10.93 -20.83
C LEU A 108 6.36 -11.17 -22.16
N SER A 109 7.01 -11.91 -23.06
CA SER A 109 6.58 -12.02 -24.45
C SER A 109 5.21 -12.68 -24.63
N HIS A 110 4.81 -13.59 -23.74
CA HIS A 110 3.49 -14.24 -23.78
C HIS A 110 2.33 -13.25 -23.61
N ASN A 111 2.57 -12.10 -22.97
CA ASN A 111 1.59 -11.03 -22.76
C ASN A 111 1.53 -10.00 -23.90
N ILE A 112 2.43 -10.08 -24.89
CA ILE A 112 2.44 -9.19 -26.06
C ILE A 112 1.46 -9.73 -27.11
N LEU A 113 0.17 -9.48 -26.86
CA LEU A 113 -0.93 -9.99 -27.67
C LEU A 113 -1.44 -8.94 -28.63
N SER A 114 -2.04 -9.39 -29.74
CA SER A 114 -2.71 -8.53 -30.72
C SER A 114 -3.78 -7.64 -30.11
N LYS A 115 -4.49 -8.15 -29.09
CA LYS A 115 -5.49 -7.38 -28.34
C LYS A 115 -4.89 -6.24 -27.51
N THR A 116 -3.60 -6.30 -27.18
CA THR A 116 -2.92 -5.37 -26.27
C THR A 116 -2.07 -4.34 -27.01
N ILE A 117 -1.33 -4.74 -28.06
CA ILE A 117 -0.45 -3.83 -28.82
C ILE A 117 -0.87 -3.66 -30.29
N GLY A 118 -1.73 -4.53 -30.82
CA GLY A 118 -2.10 -4.58 -32.23
C GLY A 118 -1.34 -5.64 -33.03
N ASN A 119 -1.70 -5.80 -34.30
CA ASN A 119 -1.06 -6.76 -35.22
C ASN A 119 0.06 -6.16 -36.07
N ASP A 120 0.14 -4.83 -36.14
CA ASP A 120 1.16 -4.13 -36.93
C ASP A 120 2.52 -4.23 -36.23
N SER A 121 3.59 -4.44 -36.99
CA SER A 121 4.96 -4.38 -36.45
C SER A 121 5.51 -2.96 -36.35
N ASN A 122 4.81 -1.97 -36.92
CA ASN A 122 5.18 -0.55 -36.96
C ASN A 122 4.27 0.30 -36.06
N VAL A 123 3.98 -0.18 -34.84
CA VAL A 123 3.18 0.55 -33.86
C VAL A 123 3.94 1.78 -33.36
N THR A 124 3.25 2.92 -33.32
CA THR A 124 3.75 4.18 -32.79
C THR A 124 2.88 4.69 -31.64
N ILE A 125 3.39 5.62 -30.84
CA ILE A 125 2.63 6.28 -29.77
C ILE A 125 1.93 7.51 -30.38
N ASN A 126 0.60 7.57 -30.28
CA ASN A 126 -0.18 8.75 -30.66
C ASN A 126 -0.20 9.79 -29.53
N SER A 127 -0.33 9.34 -28.28
CA SER A 127 -0.34 10.24 -27.13
C SER A 127 0.09 9.57 -25.83
N ILE A 128 0.62 10.38 -24.91
CA ILE A 128 0.88 9.99 -23.51
C ILE A 128 0.15 10.98 -22.60
N SER A 129 -0.66 10.46 -21.68
CA SER A 129 -1.44 11.28 -20.74
C SER A 129 -1.33 10.74 -19.33
N SER A 130 -1.04 11.62 -18.36
CA SER A 130 -1.13 11.27 -16.93
C SER A 130 -2.58 10.99 -16.58
N ILE A 131 -2.87 9.81 -16.02
CA ILE A 131 -4.23 9.39 -15.65
C ILE A 131 -4.40 9.16 -14.14
N HIS A 132 -3.31 8.93 -13.40
CA HIS A 132 -3.33 8.78 -11.95
C HIS A 132 -1.98 9.20 -11.33
N GLU A 133 -2.00 9.86 -10.17
CA GLU A 133 -0.82 10.12 -9.33
C GLU A 133 -1.12 9.64 -7.91
N GLY A 134 -0.66 8.43 -7.59
CA GLY A 134 -0.89 7.80 -6.30
C GLY A 134 0.11 8.28 -5.24
N LYS A 135 0.22 7.54 -4.13
CA LYS A 135 1.19 7.84 -3.07
C LYS A 135 2.64 7.52 -3.48
N HIS A 136 2.82 6.44 -4.24
CA HIS A 136 4.13 5.85 -4.55
C HIS A 136 4.51 5.92 -6.04
N HIS A 137 3.56 6.20 -6.92
CA HIS A 137 3.78 6.12 -8.36
C HIS A 137 2.91 7.09 -9.15
N ARG A 138 3.37 7.43 -10.34
CA ARG A 138 2.60 8.12 -11.38
C ARG A 138 2.25 7.14 -12.49
N VAL A 139 1.01 7.24 -12.98
CA VAL A 139 0.43 6.36 -13.99
C VAL A 139 0.10 7.17 -15.24
N TYR A 140 0.64 6.73 -16.37
CA TYR A 140 0.37 7.29 -17.68
C TYR A 140 -0.40 6.29 -18.54
N LYS A 141 -1.41 6.76 -19.25
CA LYS A 141 -2.03 6.07 -20.39
C LYS A 141 -1.24 6.38 -21.65
N ILE A 142 -0.83 5.34 -22.36
CA ILE A 142 -0.20 5.42 -23.67
C ILE A 142 -1.24 4.99 -24.71
N SER A 143 -1.53 5.85 -25.68
CA SER A 143 -2.42 5.51 -26.80
C SER A 143 -1.59 5.23 -28.05
N LEU A 144 -1.86 4.10 -28.69
CA LEU A 144 -1.08 3.57 -29.80
C LEU A 144 -1.77 3.85 -31.14
N SER A 145 -0.99 3.82 -32.23
CA SER A 145 -1.51 3.91 -33.60
C SER A 145 -2.36 2.71 -34.03
N SER A 146 -2.37 1.64 -33.23
CA SER A 146 -3.21 0.44 -33.40
C SER A 146 -4.58 0.54 -32.70
N ASP A 147 -4.95 1.74 -32.22
CA ASP A 147 -6.13 2.01 -31.39
C ASP A 147 -6.16 1.22 -30.07
N LYS A 148 -5.00 0.72 -29.63
CA LYS A 148 -4.81 0.08 -28.34
C LYS A 148 -4.24 1.05 -27.32
N HIS A 149 -4.42 0.69 -26.05
CA HIS A 149 -3.95 1.47 -24.91
C HIS A 149 -3.10 0.62 -23.98
N LEU A 150 -2.06 1.22 -23.44
CA LEU A 150 -1.20 0.64 -22.41
C LEU A 150 -1.15 1.57 -21.19
N VAL A 151 -0.74 1.00 -20.06
CA VAL A 151 -0.43 1.74 -18.84
C VAL A 151 1.07 1.69 -18.60
N LEU A 152 1.67 2.86 -18.40
CA LEU A 152 3.04 3.02 -17.92
C LEU A 152 3.01 3.56 -16.50
N ARG A 153 3.45 2.73 -15.55
CA ARG A 153 3.57 3.10 -14.14
C ARG A 153 5.03 3.38 -13.79
N LEU A 154 5.29 4.56 -13.23
CA LEU A 154 6.61 5.04 -12.82
C LEU A 154 6.61 5.31 -11.31
N PRO A 155 7.46 4.64 -10.51
CA PRO A 155 7.55 4.93 -9.08
C PRO A 155 8.20 6.31 -8.84
N TYR A 156 7.79 6.94 -7.74
CA TYR A 156 8.48 8.09 -7.17
C TYR A 156 9.72 7.62 -6.42
N ARG A 157 10.74 8.49 -6.35
CA ARG A 157 12.00 8.18 -5.65
C ARG A 157 11.89 8.51 -4.15
N LEU A 158 10.97 7.81 -3.47
CA LEU A 158 10.72 7.98 -2.03
C LEU A 158 11.55 7.02 -1.16
N GLU A 159 12.09 5.96 -1.78
CA GLU A 159 12.90 4.91 -1.15
C GLU A 159 14.23 4.75 -1.90
N SER A 160 15.12 3.91 -1.39
CA SER A 160 16.38 3.60 -2.04
C SER A 160 16.17 2.94 -3.41
N ASP A 161 17.11 3.14 -4.33
CA ASP A 161 17.02 2.55 -5.69
C ASP A 161 17.01 1.01 -5.63
N VAL A 162 17.64 0.41 -4.61
CA VAL A 162 17.62 -1.05 -4.36
C VAL A 162 16.21 -1.52 -3.97
N ALA A 163 15.55 -0.81 -3.04
CA ALA A 163 14.19 -1.14 -2.62
C ALA A 163 13.20 -1.00 -3.77
N ILE A 164 13.29 0.08 -4.56
CA ILE A 164 12.45 0.27 -5.76
C ILE A 164 12.64 -0.88 -6.75
N SER A 165 13.89 -1.27 -7.01
CA SER A 165 14.21 -2.38 -7.91
C SER A 165 13.63 -3.71 -7.44
N GLN A 166 13.78 -4.04 -6.14
CA GLN A 166 13.21 -5.26 -5.56
C GLN A 166 11.68 -5.26 -5.60
N LYS A 167 11.03 -4.14 -5.27
CA LYS A 167 9.57 -4.01 -5.34
C LYS A 167 9.03 -4.23 -6.74
N ILE A 168 9.62 -3.60 -7.77
CA ILE A 168 9.19 -3.80 -9.16
C ILE A 168 9.30 -5.27 -9.56
N LYS A 169 10.45 -5.90 -9.27
CA LYS A 169 10.67 -7.32 -9.61
C LYS A 169 9.66 -8.22 -8.91
N SER A 170 9.42 -7.97 -7.62
CA SER A 170 8.50 -8.75 -6.80
C SER A 170 7.05 -8.58 -7.27
N GLU A 171 6.65 -7.34 -7.55
CA GLU A 171 5.29 -7.02 -7.95
C GLU A 171 4.94 -7.63 -9.30
N VAL A 172 5.83 -7.53 -10.29
CA VAL A 172 5.57 -8.13 -11.61
C VAL A 172 5.52 -9.65 -11.53
N ALA A 173 6.40 -10.28 -10.74
CA ALA A 173 6.34 -11.73 -10.52
C ALA A 173 5.04 -12.14 -9.83
N THR A 174 4.57 -11.34 -8.85
CA THR A 174 3.28 -11.53 -8.18
C THR A 174 2.13 -11.45 -9.17
N MET A 175 2.05 -10.38 -9.97
CA MET A 175 0.99 -10.23 -10.99
C MET A 175 0.97 -11.39 -11.98
N ASP A 176 2.14 -11.83 -12.44
CA ASP A 176 2.26 -12.96 -13.36
C ASP A 176 1.84 -14.30 -12.70
N PHE A 177 2.14 -14.49 -11.41
CA PHE A 177 1.63 -15.63 -10.62
C PHE A 177 0.11 -15.60 -10.47
N LEU A 178 -0.48 -14.45 -10.17
CA LEU A 178 -1.94 -14.30 -10.02
C LEU A 178 -2.66 -14.60 -11.35
N ASP A 179 -2.17 -14.10 -12.49
CA ASP A 179 -2.73 -14.36 -13.83
C ASP A 179 -2.54 -15.83 -14.23
N LEU A 180 -1.31 -16.36 -14.15
CA LEU A 180 -0.99 -17.67 -14.72
C LEU A 180 -1.32 -18.84 -13.81
N LYS A 181 -1.02 -18.76 -12.50
CA LYS A 181 -1.28 -19.87 -11.57
C LYS A 181 -2.70 -19.83 -11.03
N LEU A 182 -3.15 -18.66 -10.56
CA LEU A 182 -4.47 -18.53 -9.91
C LEU A 182 -5.60 -18.17 -10.88
N LYS A 183 -5.29 -17.85 -12.13
CA LYS A 183 -6.26 -17.44 -13.16
C LYS A 183 -7.11 -16.26 -12.69
N LEU A 184 -6.48 -15.32 -11.97
CA LEU A 184 -7.11 -14.12 -11.44
C LEU A 184 -7.02 -12.96 -12.43
N ASN A 185 -8.04 -12.10 -12.39
CA ASN A 185 -8.11 -10.91 -13.22
C ASN A 185 -7.17 -9.82 -12.69
N VAL A 186 -5.96 -9.78 -13.24
CA VAL A 186 -4.96 -8.74 -13.00
C VAL A 186 -4.38 -8.25 -14.34
N PRO A 187 -3.90 -7.00 -14.45
CA PRO A 187 -3.31 -6.51 -15.69
C PRO A 187 -2.09 -7.32 -16.13
N LYS A 188 -2.07 -7.74 -17.39
CA LYS A 188 -0.91 -8.38 -18.02
C LYS A 188 0.23 -7.40 -18.18
N VAL A 189 1.36 -7.68 -17.53
CA VAL A 189 2.61 -6.92 -17.69
C VAL A 189 3.30 -7.34 -18.99
N LEU A 190 3.69 -6.37 -19.82
CA LEU A 190 4.42 -6.59 -21.08
C LEU A 190 5.92 -6.45 -20.86
N ALA A 191 6.32 -5.43 -20.10
CA ALA A 191 7.72 -5.15 -19.81
C ALA A 191 7.89 -4.42 -18.48
N TYR A 192 9.04 -4.59 -17.85
CA TYR A 192 9.44 -3.77 -16.71
C TYR A 192 10.92 -3.43 -16.75
N GLY A 193 11.29 -2.27 -16.20
CA GLY A 193 12.66 -1.86 -15.96
C GLY A 193 12.84 -1.64 -14.46
N PRO A 194 13.61 -2.47 -13.74
CA PRO A 194 13.72 -2.37 -12.29
C PRO A 194 14.60 -1.20 -11.82
N ASP A 195 15.50 -0.71 -12.67
CA ASP A 195 16.40 0.41 -12.40
C ASP A 195 16.47 1.37 -13.59
N ARG A 196 17.32 2.39 -13.54
CA ARG A 196 17.42 3.44 -14.57
C ARG A 196 18.20 3.02 -15.82
N SER A 197 18.84 1.86 -15.82
CA SER A 197 19.71 1.37 -16.89
C SER A 197 18.90 0.76 -18.03
N ASN A 198 17.82 1.43 -18.45
CA ASN A 198 16.88 0.98 -19.46
C ASN A 198 16.50 2.14 -20.40
N ALA A 199 15.77 1.86 -21.48
CA ALA A 199 15.43 2.86 -22.49
C ALA A 199 14.69 4.11 -21.95
N LEU A 200 13.85 3.97 -20.92
CA LEU A 200 13.09 5.06 -20.31
C LEU A 200 13.93 5.90 -19.32
N GLU A 201 15.14 5.46 -18.97
CA GLU A 201 16.03 6.12 -18.00
C GLU A 201 15.43 6.30 -16.58
N HIS A 202 14.35 5.55 -16.31
CA HIS A 202 13.59 5.53 -15.07
C HIS A 202 13.05 4.11 -14.83
N PRO A 203 12.93 3.65 -13.56
CA PRO A 203 12.27 2.38 -13.28
C PRO A 203 10.80 2.42 -13.74
N PHE A 204 10.26 1.31 -14.23
CA PHE A 204 8.91 1.30 -14.77
C PHE A 204 8.27 -0.09 -14.79
N ILE A 205 6.94 -0.10 -14.86
CA ILE A 205 6.12 -1.25 -15.26
C ILE A 205 5.22 -0.81 -16.41
N LEU A 206 5.27 -1.54 -17.53
CA LEU A 206 4.43 -1.34 -18.71
C LEU A 206 3.46 -2.52 -18.83
N MET A 207 2.17 -2.24 -18.76
CA MET A 207 1.12 -3.26 -18.68
C MET A 207 -0.10 -2.92 -19.54
N GLU A 208 -1.00 -3.87 -19.69
CA GLU A 208 -2.27 -3.66 -20.40
C GLU A 208 -3.11 -2.55 -19.75
N TYR A 209 -3.87 -1.83 -20.56
CA TYR A 209 -4.88 -0.90 -20.08
C TYR A 209 -6.21 -1.63 -19.85
N VAL A 210 -6.73 -1.55 -18.63
CA VAL A 210 -8.06 -2.05 -18.28
C VAL A 210 -9.03 -0.88 -18.33
N GLU A 211 -10.05 -1.00 -19.17
CA GLU A 211 -11.13 -0.01 -19.28
C GLU A 211 -12.23 -0.32 -18.27
N GLY A 212 -12.66 0.68 -17.50
CA GLY A 212 -13.70 0.52 -16.51
C GLY A 212 -13.69 1.62 -15.44
N ASP A 213 -14.61 1.49 -14.50
CA ASP A 213 -14.75 2.37 -13.35
C ASP A 213 -14.16 1.73 -12.09
N LEU A 214 -13.63 2.56 -11.17
CA LEU A 214 -13.17 2.07 -9.88
C LEU A 214 -14.35 1.53 -9.05
N LEU A 215 -14.18 0.36 -8.42
CA LEU A 215 -15.14 -0.20 -7.47
C LEU A 215 -15.41 0.78 -6.31
N MET A 216 -14.43 1.63 -5.96
CA MET A 216 -14.56 2.71 -4.99
C MET A 216 -15.76 3.63 -5.23
N LYS A 217 -16.23 3.80 -6.48
CA LYS A 217 -17.44 4.59 -6.77
C LYS A 217 -18.71 4.01 -6.15
N GLN A 218 -18.71 2.71 -5.82
CA GLN A 218 -19.82 1.98 -5.20
C GLN A 218 -19.67 1.88 -3.68
N TRP A 219 -18.55 2.36 -3.12
CA TRP A 219 -18.27 2.20 -1.69
C TRP A 219 -19.04 3.21 -0.84
N GLU A 220 -20.16 2.76 -0.29
CA GLU A 220 -20.99 3.50 0.67
C GLU A 220 -20.91 2.83 2.06
N PRO A 221 -19.84 3.03 2.86
CA PRO A 221 -19.62 2.29 4.11
C PRO A 221 -20.72 2.51 5.16
N MET A 222 -21.42 3.65 5.10
CA MET A 222 -22.48 4.02 6.03
C MET A 222 -23.89 3.73 5.49
N ALA A 223 -24.00 3.02 4.35
CA ALA A 223 -25.30 2.65 3.81
C ALA A 223 -26.08 1.78 4.80
N LYS A 224 -27.36 2.09 5.02
CA LYS A 224 -28.28 1.25 5.81
C LYS A 224 -28.52 -0.10 5.13
N ASP A 225 -28.62 -0.08 3.81
CA ASP A 225 -28.71 -1.27 2.99
C ASP A 225 -27.39 -2.04 2.99
N GLU A 226 -27.40 -3.21 3.61
CA GLU A 226 -26.23 -4.09 3.73
C GLU A 226 -25.76 -4.64 2.37
N GLU A 227 -26.68 -4.84 1.43
CA GLU A 227 -26.34 -5.41 0.11
C GLU A 227 -25.47 -4.45 -0.72
N LYS A 228 -25.67 -3.14 -0.56
CA LYS A 228 -24.77 -2.13 -1.14
C LYS A 228 -23.34 -2.29 -0.62
N VAL A 229 -23.18 -2.52 0.68
CA VAL A 229 -21.84 -2.69 1.29
C VAL A 229 -21.21 -4.01 0.83
N LYS A 230 -21.99 -5.10 0.81
CA LYS A 230 -21.54 -6.41 0.33
C LYS A 230 -21.11 -6.38 -1.14
N SER A 231 -21.78 -5.58 -1.98
CA SER A 231 -21.41 -5.45 -3.40
C SER A 231 -19.96 -5.02 -3.62
N VAL A 232 -19.32 -4.39 -2.62
CA VAL A 232 -17.89 -4.04 -2.62
C VAL A 232 -17.04 -5.03 -1.84
N ILE A 233 -17.47 -5.43 -0.64
CA ILE A 233 -16.68 -6.31 0.24
C ILE A 233 -16.51 -7.71 -0.37
N THR A 234 -17.59 -8.29 -0.88
CA THR A 234 -17.65 -9.68 -1.31
C THR A 234 -16.73 -9.99 -2.49
N PRO A 235 -16.66 -9.19 -3.57
CA PRO A 235 -15.70 -9.42 -4.65
C PRO A 235 -14.24 -9.38 -4.19
N ILE A 236 -13.90 -8.49 -3.25
CA ILE A 236 -12.56 -8.39 -2.68
C ILE A 236 -12.25 -9.60 -1.79
N ALA A 237 -13.23 -10.07 -1.01
CA ALA A 237 -13.10 -11.28 -0.20
C ALA A 237 -12.95 -12.55 -1.07
N ASP A 238 -13.66 -12.64 -2.20
CA ASP A 238 -13.51 -13.72 -3.19
C ASP A 238 -12.09 -13.76 -3.76
N PHE A 239 -11.56 -12.60 -4.16
CA PHE A 239 -10.19 -12.48 -4.63
C PHE A 239 -9.19 -12.86 -3.55
N HIS A 240 -9.33 -12.30 -2.35
CA HIS A 240 -8.46 -12.60 -1.21
C HIS A 240 -8.42 -14.10 -0.89
N SER A 241 -9.58 -14.78 -0.88
CA SER A 241 -9.64 -16.23 -0.63
C SER A 241 -8.85 -17.05 -1.64
N LYS A 242 -8.84 -16.64 -2.92
CA LYS A 242 -8.05 -17.29 -3.97
C LYS A 242 -6.55 -16.98 -3.81
N VAL A 243 -6.20 -15.74 -3.49
CA VAL A 243 -4.80 -15.33 -3.22
C VAL A 243 -4.17 -16.17 -2.10
N ILE A 244 -4.91 -16.43 -1.03
CA ILE A 244 -4.41 -17.19 0.13
C ILE A 244 -4.58 -18.71 -0.03
N SER A 245 -5.01 -19.22 -1.19
CA SER A 245 -5.27 -20.67 -1.37
C SER A 245 -3.99 -21.48 -1.54
N VAL A 246 -2.90 -20.85 -2.00
CA VAL A 246 -1.61 -21.53 -2.21
C VAL A 246 -0.78 -21.46 -0.93
N GLU A 247 -0.26 -22.63 -0.54
CA GLU A 247 0.78 -22.77 0.46
C GLU A 247 2.15 -22.70 -0.22
N PHE A 248 2.97 -21.76 0.22
CA PHE A 248 4.32 -21.57 -0.29
C PHE A 248 5.35 -22.28 0.59
N ASN A 249 6.55 -22.53 0.04
CA ASN A 249 7.60 -23.29 0.74
C ASN A 249 8.42 -22.45 1.73
N LYS A 250 8.34 -21.11 1.65
CA LYS A 250 9.13 -20.15 2.44
C LYS A 250 8.35 -18.87 2.70
N PHE A 251 8.81 -18.08 3.65
CA PHE A 251 8.39 -16.68 3.82
C PHE A 251 9.36 -15.75 3.07
N GLY A 252 8.86 -14.62 2.56
CA GLY A 252 9.62 -13.72 1.70
C GLY A 252 8.72 -13.10 0.64
N SER A 253 9.23 -12.77 -0.55
CA SER A 253 8.40 -12.30 -1.66
C SER A 253 8.61 -13.13 -2.92
N LEU A 254 7.62 -13.11 -3.82
CA LEU A 254 7.71 -13.80 -5.10
C LEU A 254 8.59 -13.03 -6.08
N TYR A 255 9.44 -13.73 -6.80
CA TYR A 255 10.26 -13.20 -7.88
C TYR A 255 10.31 -14.19 -9.03
N PHE A 256 10.71 -13.74 -10.22
CA PHE A 256 11.15 -14.68 -11.25
C PHE A 256 12.49 -15.32 -10.86
N ASP A 257 12.75 -16.54 -11.34
CA ASP A 257 14.00 -17.26 -11.09
C ASP A 257 15.27 -16.41 -11.35
N LYS A 258 15.28 -15.66 -12.45
CA LYS A 258 16.42 -14.80 -12.82
C LYS A 258 16.65 -13.61 -11.87
N ASP A 259 15.64 -13.22 -11.11
CA ASP A 259 15.62 -12.01 -10.29
C ASP A 259 16.04 -12.25 -8.84
N VAL A 260 16.28 -13.51 -8.46
CA VAL A 260 16.82 -13.90 -7.15
C VAL A 260 18.28 -14.36 -7.24
N ALA A 261 18.99 -14.32 -6.11
CA ALA A 261 20.32 -14.90 -5.97
C ALA A 261 20.29 -16.42 -6.16
N SER A 262 21.41 -17.01 -6.56
CA SER A 262 21.52 -18.44 -6.91
C SER A 262 21.07 -19.37 -5.78
N GLU A 263 21.35 -19.02 -4.54
CA GLU A 263 20.96 -19.79 -3.35
C GLU A 263 19.44 -19.89 -3.16
N HIS A 264 18.67 -18.94 -3.70
CA HIS A 264 17.21 -18.93 -3.62
C HIS A 264 16.54 -19.60 -4.83
N ARG A 265 17.31 -20.05 -5.83
CA ARG A 265 16.79 -20.72 -7.02
C ARG A 265 16.62 -22.22 -6.86
N LEU A 266 17.18 -22.79 -5.79
CA LEU A 266 17.19 -24.24 -5.56
C LEU A 266 15.81 -24.79 -5.19
N ASP A 267 15.04 -24.01 -4.44
CA ASP A 267 13.73 -24.42 -3.96
C ASP A 267 12.61 -23.85 -4.83
N ALA A 268 11.63 -24.68 -5.18
CA ALA A 268 10.40 -24.20 -5.81
C ALA A 268 9.65 -23.25 -4.87
N ALA A 269 8.86 -22.32 -5.43
CA ALA A 269 8.04 -21.43 -4.62
C ALA A 269 6.91 -22.17 -3.88
N TYR A 270 6.36 -23.22 -4.47
CA TYR A 270 5.28 -24.05 -3.92
C TYR A 270 5.35 -25.46 -4.52
N GLU A 271 4.69 -26.42 -3.88
CA GLU A 271 4.62 -27.81 -4.32
C GLU A 271 3.41 -28.08 -5.24
N GLY A 272 3.49 -29.18 -5.99
CA GLY A 272 2.35 -29.69 -6.78
C GLY A 272 2.02 -28.88 -8.04
N GLU A 273 3.03 -28.33 -8.72
CA GLU A 273 2.81 -27.75 -10.05
C GLU A 273 2.59 -28.85 -11.09
N GLU A 274 1.44 -28.82 -11.76
CA GLU A 274 1.06 -29.75 -12.82
C GLU A 274 1.28 -29.15 -14.22
N ASP A 275 1.26 -27.81 -14.34
CA ASP A 275 1.55 -27.11 -15.58
C ASP A 275 3.07 -26.98 -15.77
N GLU A 276 3.64 -27.84 -16.63
CA GLU A 276 5.06 -27.85 -16.96
C GLU A 276 5.58 -26.48 -17.44
N SER A 277 4.72 -25.64 -18.04
CA SER A 277 5.10 -24.30 -18.50
C SER A 277 5.34 -23.29 -17.37
N LEU A 278 4.83 -23.59 -16.17
CA LEU A 278 4.99 -22.80 -14.97
C LEU A 278 6.10 -23.34 -14.05
N SER A 279 6.58 -24.55 -14.31
CA SER A 279 7.62 -25.19 -13.51
C SER A 279 8.89 -24.33 -13.47
N GLY A 280 9.40 -24.09 -12.27
CA GLY A 280 10.61 -23.32 -12.07
C GLY A 280 10.49 -21.83 -12.43
N ARG A 281 9.30 -21.29 -12.69
CA ARG A 281 9.11 -19.89 -13.07
C ARG A 281 9.31 -18.89 -11.93
N TRP A 282 8.72 -19.19 -10.77
CA TRP A 282 8.76 -18.32 -9.59
C TRP A 282 9.64 -18.88 -8.48
N ARG A 283 10.29 -17.98 -7.73
CA ARG A 283 11.11 -18.26 -6.54
C ARG A 283 10.71 -17.35 -5.41
N ILE A 284 11.03 -17.78 -4.18
CA ILE A 284 10.84 -16.96 -2.99
C ILE A 284 12.20 -16.34 -2.63
N GLY A 285 12.25 -15.02 -2.71
CA GLY A 285 13.40 -14.21 -2.38
C GLY A 285 13.13 -13.30 -1.18
N PRO A 286 14.02 -12.32 -0.94
CA PRO A 286 13.87 -11.41 0.19
C PRO A 286 12.55 -10.64 0.16
N SER A 287 11.95 -10.46 1.34
CA SER A 287 10.72 -9.72 1.53
C SER A 287 10.86 -8.27 1.10
N VAL A 288 9.85 -7.78 0.38
CA VAL A 288 9.70 -6.37 0.03
C VAL A 288 8.77 -5.62 0.99
N GLU A 289 8.34 -6.22 2.10
CA GLU A 289 7.39 -5.59 3.04
C GLU A 289 7.90 -4.23 3.54
N ARG A 290 6.97 -3.30 3.81
CA ARG A 290 7.28 -1.88 4.11
C ARG A 290 8.38 -1.66 5.15
N PRO A 291 8.47 -2.41 6.27
CA PRO A 291 9.53 -2.20 7.28
C PRO A 291 10.96 -2.30 6.74
N PHE A 292 11.19 -3.07 5.66
CA PHE A 292 12.52 -3.26 5.08
C PHE A 292 12.94 -2.15 4.11
N SER A 293 12.05 -1.22 3.75
CA SER A 293 12.32 -0.18 2.74
C SER A 293 11.95 1.22 3.22
N LYS A 294 10.79 1.37 3.86
CA LYS A 294 10.25 2.64 4.32
C LYS A 294 11.14 3.21 5.42
N ARG A 295 11.56 4.47 5.25
CA ARG A 295 12.46 5.20 6.17
C ARG A 295 13.83 4.53 6.39
N LYS A 296 14.26 3.62 5.50
CA LYS A 296 15.57 2.96 5.54
C LYS A 296 16.62 3.59 4.61
N ASN A 297 16.36 4.81 4.11
CA ASN A 297 17.24 5.50 3.15
C ASN A 297 18.64 5.79 3.70
N LYS A 298 18.80 5.91 5.03
CA LYS A 298 20.09 6.13 5.71
C LYS A 298 20.76 4.81 6.15
N LEU A 299 20.10 3.66 5.99
CA LEU A 299 20.62 2.36 6.38
C LEU A 299 21.27 1.67 5.16
N PRO A 300 22.48 1.10 5.27
CA PRO A 300 23.10 0.39 4.16
C PRO A 300 22.24 -0.78 3.67
N ALA A 301 22.12 -0.94 2.34
CA ALA A 301 21.33 -2.02 1.74
C ALA A 301 21.78 -3.42 2.19
N LYS A 302 23.08 -3.60 2.46
CA LYS A 302 23.62 -4.85 3.00
C LYS A 302 23.10 -5.17 4.40
N THR A 303 22.87 -4.16 5.24
CA THR A 303 22.30 -4.35 6.58
C THR A 303 20.83 -4.76 6.46
N VAL A 304 20.05 -4.08 5.61
CA VAL A 304 18.66 -4.51 5.32
C VAL A 304 18.61 -5.96 4.81
N ALA A 305 19.53 -6.33 3.91
CA ALA A 305 19.61 -7.66 3.33
C ALA A 305 19.91 -8.79 4.34
N GLN A 306 20.41 -8.46 5.53
CA GLN A 306 20.62 -9.45 6.60
C GLN A 306 19.33 -9.83 7.30
N HIS A 307 18.31 -8.96 7.24
CA HIS A 307 17.07 -9.16 7.98
C HIS A 307 15.90 -9.50 7.06
N ASN A 308 15.88 -9.12 5.79
CA ASN A 308 14.68 -9.27 4.96
C ASN A 308 14.46 -10.67 4.35
N GLY A 309 15.08 -11.72 4.89
CA GLY A 309 14.83 -13.10 4.45
C GLY A 309 15.43 -13.47 3.09
N PRO A 310 14.92 -14.51 2.41
CA PRO A 310 13.75 -15.32 2.74
C PRO A 310 13.97 -16.23 3.96
N TRP A 311 12.88 -16.62 4.63
CA TRP A 311 12.89 -17.44 5.84
C TRP A 311 12.22 -18.79 5.60
N LYS A 312 12.58 -19.81 6.39
CA LYS A 312 11.99 -21.15 6.23
C LYS A 312 10.56 -21.20 6.79
N ALA A 313 9.72 -22.04 6.20
CA ALA A 313 8.33 -22.22 6.61
C ALA A 313 8.18 -22.72 8.07
N ASP A 314 9.16 -23.46 8.60
CA ASP A 314 9.18 -23.98 9.97
C ASP A 314 9.68 -22.98 11.02
N GLU A 315 10.11 -21.78 10.60
CA GLU A 315 10.58 -20.69 11.46
C GLU A 315 9.65 -19.44 11.36
N PRO A 316 8.32 -19.56 11.54
CA PRO A 316 7.37 -18.50 11.19
C PRO A 316 7.48 -17.21 12.03
N LEU A 317 8.01 -17.31 13.25
CA LEU A 317 8.20 -16.15 14.12
C LEU A 317 9.45 -15.33 13.76
N GLN A 318 10.32 -15.86 12.89
CA GLN A 318 11.55 -15.16 12.47
C GLN A 318 11.25 -13.84 11.75
N LEU A 319 10.09 -13.71 11.11
CA LEU A 319 9.64 -12.46 10.50
C LEU A 319 9.46 -11.35 11.54
N ILE A 320 8.88 -11.66 12.71
CA ILE A 320 8.70 -10.69 13.80
C ILE A 320 10.06 -10.19 14.29
N SER A 321 10.99 -11.12 14.54
CA SER A 321 12.36 -10.77 14.96
C SER A 321 13.06 -9.92 13.90
N SER A 322 12.95 -10.30 12.63
CA SER A 322 13.61 -9.61 11.53
C SER A 322 13.12 -8.18 11.33
N VAL A 323 11.80 -7.95 11.40
CA VAL A 323 11.20 -6.61 11.35
C VAL A 323 11.64 -5.77 12.54
N THR A 324 11.74 -6.37 13.72
CA THR A 324 12.21 -5.69 14.94
C THR A 324 13.67 -5.30 14.85
N GLU A 325 14.53 -6.22 14.42
CA GLU A 325 15.98 -6.01 14.33
C GLU A 325 16.36 -4.98 13.27
N VAL A 326 15.74 -5.01 12.09
CA VAL A 326 16.03 -4.00 11.05
C VAL A 326 15.63 -2.59 11.48
N GLU A 327 14.59 -2.44 12.30
CA GLU A 327 14.23 -1.15 12.87
C GLU A 327 15.21 -0.73 13.97
N LEU A 328 15.64 -1.65 14.84
CA LEU A 328 16.70 -1.36 15.83
C LEU A 328 18.00 -0.89 15.16
N GLU A 329 18.45 -1.57 14.10
CA GLU A 329 19.63 -1.16 13.34
C GLU A 329 19.44 0.23 12.71
N ASN A 330 18.25 0.50 12.16
CA ASN A 330 17.91 1.81 11.62
C ASN A 330 17.96 2.92 12.68
N LEU A 331 17.35 2.69 13.85
CA LEU A 331 17.31 3.67 14.94
C LEU A 331 18.67 3.91 15.55
N LYS A 332 19.47 2.85 15.78
CA LYS A 332 20.85 2.95 16.26
C LYS A 332 21.73 3.71 15.27
N ASN A 333 21.58 3.44 13.97
CA ASN A 333 22.29 4.18 12.92
C ASN A 333 21.88 5.66 12.88
N ARG A 334 20.57 5.98 12.97
CA ARG A 334 20.09 7.37 13.05
C ARG A 334 20.63 8.10 14.28
N LEU A 335 20.63 7.46 15.44
CA LEU A 335 21.16 8.03 16.68
C LEU A 335 22.67 8.29 16.56
N ALA A 336 23.44 7.35 16.00
CA ALA A 336 24.87 7.54 15.78
C ALA A 336 25.16 8.71 14.82
N LEU A 337 24.38 8.84 13.74
CA LEU A 337 24.49 9.98 12.81
C LEU A 337 24.13 11.32 13.49
N ALA A 338 23.11 11.33 14.35
CA ALA A 338 22.70 12.51 15.11
C ALA A 338 23.75 12.93 16.15
N GLN A 339 24.43 11.97 16.78
CA GLN A 339 25.51 12.22 17.74
C GLN A 339 26.82 12.69 17.07
N ALA A 340 27.03 12.30 15.81
CA ALA A 340 28.21 12.67 15.04
C ALA A 340 28.05 13.98 14.26
N ASP A 341 26.92 14.70 14.43
CA ASP A 341 26.52 15.85 13.60
C ASP A 341 26.60 15.55 12.08
N ALA A 342 26.41 14.28 11.71
CA ALA A 342 26.53 13.76 10.34
C ALA A 342 25.17 13.57 9.66
N GLY A 343 24.07 13.85 10.37
CA GLY A 343 22.70 13.81 9.84
C GLY A 343 22.31 15.10 9.09
N SER A 344 21.54 14.97 8.02
CA SER A 344 20.98 16.13 7.28
C SER A 344 19.72 16.73 7.92
N ASP A 345 19.15 16.07 8.92
CA ASP A 345 17.93 16.47 9.61
C ASP A 345 18.23 16.63 11.11
N LEU A 346 17.56 17.58 11.77
CA LEU A 346 17.58 17.68 13.23
C LEU A 346 16.79 16.50 13.81
N GLU A 347 17.52 15.50 14.29
CA GLU A 347 16.95 14.30 14.92
C GLU A 347 16.82 14.54 16.43
N ASP A 348 15.66 14.20 17.01
CA ASP A 348 15.48 14.21 18.46
C ASP A 348 16.14 12.96 19.06
N GLN A 349 17.34 13.14 19.62
CA GLN A 349 18.12 12.06 20.21
C GLN A 349 17.41 11.37 21.37
N GLU A 350 16.61 12.10 22.16
CA GLU A 350 15.89 11.54 23.29
C GLU A 350 14.70 10.71 22.82
N ASN A 351 13.97 11.21 21.82
CA ASN A 351 12.93 10.45 21.15
C ASN A 351 13.48 9.16 20.50
N LEU A 352 14.63 9.24 19.80
CA LEU A 352 15.30 8.06 19.23
C LEU A 352 15.66 7.02 20.30
N LYS A 353 16.13 7.43 21.49
CA LYS A 353 16.37 6.49 22.59
C LYS A 353 15.09 5.82 23.07
N LYS A 354 13.98 6.57 23.19
CA LYS A 354 12.68 6.00 23.56
C LYS A 354 12.19 4.98 22.53
N GLN A 355 12.32 5.30 21.24
CA GLN A 355 12.03 4.34 20.15
C GLN A 355 12.90 3.09 20.28
N ILE A 356 14.22 3.23 20.51
CA ILE A 356 15.12 2.08 20.71
C ILE A 356 14.65 1.22 21.89
N THR A 357 14.29 1.82 23.02
CA THR A 357 13.76 1.08 24.18
C THR A 357 12.52 0.25 23.79
N THR A 358 11.55 0.84 23.10
CA THR A 358 10.36 0.13 22.63
C THR A 358 10.69 -1.04 21.69
N PHE A 359 11.64 -0.86 20.78
CA PHE A 359 12.03 -1.96 19.89
C PHE A 359 12.90 -3.03 20.60
N GLU A 360 13.61 -2.70 21.68
CA GLU A 360 14.25 -3.69 22.55
C GLU A 360 13.20 -4.45 23.38
N HIS A 361 12.12 -3.79 23.83
CA HIS A 361 10.94 -4.47 24.41
C HIS A 361 10.31 -5.42 23.39
N LEU A 362 10.10 -4.96 22.15
CA LEU A 362 9.56 -5.79 21.07
C LEU A 362 10.46 -6.99 20.77
N LYS A 363 11.78 -6.82 20.83
CA LYS A 363 12.75 -7.90 20.63
C LYS A 363 12.62 -9.00 21.70
N VAL A 364 12.34 -8.62 22.94
CA VAL A 364 12.12 -9.56 24.06
C VAL A 364 10.78 -10.29 23.93
N ILE A 365 9.71 -9.56 23.62
CA ILE A 365 8.35 -10.13 23.61
C ILE A 365 7.99 -10.83 22.29
N GLY A 366 8.56 -10.39 21.16
CA GLY A 366 8.21 -10.82 19.80
C GLY A 366 8.19 -12.35 19.61
N PRO A 367 9.27 -13.08 19.96
CA PRO A 367 9.31 -14.54 19.86
C PRO A 367 8.32 -15.27 20.78
N LYS A 368 7.74 -14.57 21.76
CA LYS A 368 6.79 -15.10 22.75
C LYS A 368 5.32 -14.81 22.41
N LEU A 369 5.03 -13.97 21.40
CA LEU A 369 3.67 -13.46 21.13
C LEU A 369 2.66 -14.54 20.73
N LEU A 370 3.03 -15.49 19.86
CA LEU A 370 2.07 -16.45 19.30
C LEU A 370 2.68 -17.85 19.27
N ASN A 371 1.98 -18.82 19.85
CA ASN A 371 2.39 -20.22 19.86
C ASN A 371 1.96 -20.95 18.57
N PRO A 372 2.91 -21.35 17.70
CA PRO A 372 2.58 -22.07 16.46
C PRO A 372 2.07 -23.50 16.67
N LYS A 373 2.11 -24.00 17.91
CA LYS A 373 1.67 -25.35 18.28
C LYS A 373 0.53 -25.32 19.31
N SER A 374 -0.15 -24.18 19.47
CA SER A 374 -1.23 -24.01 20.43
C SER A 374 -2.41 -24.94 20.12
N LYS A 375 -2.79 -25.78 21.09
CA LYS A 375 -4.00 -26.63 20.95
C LYS A 375 -5.29 -25.85 21.17
N SER A 376 -5.20 -24.67 21.79
CA SER A 376 -6.33 -23.77 22.05
C SER A 376 -6.72 -22.92 20.85
N ILE A 377 -5.83 -22.83 19.84
CA ILE A 377 -6.08 -22.11 18.60
C ILE A 377 -6.55 -23.11 17.55
N MET A 378 -7.79 -22.97 17.09
CA MET A 378 -8.36 -23.80 16.04
C MET A 378 -7.49 -23.74 14.77
N ASN A 379 -7.09 -24.90 14.27
CA ASN A 379 -6.24 -25.07 13.07
C ASN A 379 -4.98 -24.18 13.10
N VAL A 380 -4.32 -24.09 14.26
CA VAL A 380 -3.14 -23.22 14.43
C VAL A 380 -2.09 -23.42 13.33
N GLU A 381 -1.82 -24.66 12.94
CA GLU A 381 -0.84 -24.98 11.88
C GLU A 381 -1.20 -24.30 10.55
N GLU A 382 -2.49 -24.27 10.18
CA GLU A 382 -2.96 -23.61 8.96
C GLU A 382 -2.79 -22.09 8.98
N LEU A 383 -2.87 -21.47 10.16
CA LEU A 383 -2.67 -20.03 10.34
C LEU A 383 -1.20 -19.62 10.22
N PHE A 384 -0.27 -20.55 10.48
CA PHE A 384 1.16 -20.30 10.42
C PHE A 384 1.78 -20.62 9.06
N LYS A 385 1.02 -21.26 8.16
CA LYS A 385 1.48 -21.57 6.81
C LYS A 385 1.84 -20.33 5.99
N PRO A 386 2.85 -20.42 5.10
CA PRO A 386 3.22 -19.32 4.22
C PRO A 386 2.14 -19.07 3.17
N ARG A 387 1.46 -17.93 3.28
CA ARG A 387 0.40 -17.51 2.33
C ARG A 387 0.71 -16.12 1.79
N LEU A 388 0.32 -15.87 0.55
CA LEU A 388 0.49 -14.57 -0.09
C LEU A 388 -0.41 -13.54 0.61
N TYR A 389 0.20 -12.46 1.08
CA TYR A 389 -0.45 -11.30 1.68
C TYR A 389 -0.33 -10.12 0.72
N VAL A 390 -1.49 -9.52 0.41
CA VAL A 390 -1.61 -8.31 -0.41
C VAL A 390 -2.01 -7.16 0.52
N PRO A 391 -1.09 -6.21 0.80
CA PRO A 391 -1.31 -5.19 1.83
C PRO A 391 -2.34 -4.12 1.44
N ASP A 392 -2.59 -3.92 0.14
CA ASP A 392 -3.39 -2.81 -0.38
C ASP A 392 -4.66 -3.29 -1.12
N LEU A 393 -5.33 -4.29 -0.55
CA LEU A 393 -6.66 -4.72 -1.00
C LEU A 393 -7.69 -3.63 -0.70
N ASP A 394 -7.89 -2.71 -1.63
CA ASP A 394 -8.79 -1.57 -1.47
C ASP A 394 -9.69 -1.45 -2.72
N PRO A 395 -10.96 -1.05 -2.60
CA PRO A 395 -11.81 -0.79 -3.76
C PRO A 395 -11.28 0.29 -4.71
N MET A 396 -10.33 1.13 -4.29
CA MET A 396 -9.57 2.03 -5.17
C MET A 396 -8.63 1.29 -6.12
N ASN A 397 -8.20 0.08 -5.77
CA ASN A 397 -7.31 -0.77 -6.56
C ASN A 397 -8.09 -1.86 -7.32
N VAL A 398 -9.39 -1.66 -7.55
CA VAL A 398 -10.24 -2.57 -8.32
C VAL A 398 -10.96 -1.80 -9.42
N ILE A 399 -10.78 -2.22 -10.67
CA ILE A 399 -11.52 -1.71 -11.83
C ILE A 399 -12.61 -2.70 -12.20
N ILE A 400 -13.85 -2.21 -12.33
CA ILE A 400 -14.98 -2.96 -12.88
C ILE A 400 -14.97 -2.81 -14.39
N ASN A 401 -14.64 -3.90 -15.09
CA ASN A 401 -14.45 -3.88 -16.54
C ASN A 401 -15.79 -3.94 -17.28
N VAL A 402 -16.24 -2.79 -17.79
CA VAL A 402 -17.52 -2.65 -18.50
C VAL A 402 -17.57 -3.42 -19.82
N ASN A 403 -16.41 -3.78 -20.39
CA ASN A 403 -16.32 -4.53 -21.64
C ASN A 403 -16.23 -6.06 -21.43
N ARG A 404 -16.20 -6.52 -20.17
CA ARG A 404 -16.12 -7.94 -19.79
C ARG A 404 -17.09 -8.22 -18.64
N ASP A 405 -18.38 -8.05 -18.91
CA ASP A 405 -19.47 -8.42 -17.99
C ASP A 405 -19.33 -7.87 -16.55
N ASN A 406 -18.72 -6.68 -16.41
CA ASN A 406 -18.43 -6.06 -15.11
C ASN A 406 -17.52 -6.89 -14.19
N GLU A 407 -16.63 -7.70 -14.77
CA GLU A 407 -15.64 -8.44 -13.99
C GLU A 407 -14.66 -7.49 -13.26
N PRO A 408 -14.34 -7.76 -11.98
CA PRO A 408 -13.36 -6.98 -11.23
C PRO A 408 -11.93 -7.34 -11.65
N TYR A 409 -11.13 -6.31 -11.94
CA TYR A 409 -9.69 -6.39 -12.20
C TYR A 409 -8.93 -5.75 -11.04
N PHE A 410 -8.07 -6.53 -10.41
CA PHE A 410 -7.31 -6.12 -9.24
C PHE A 410 -5.95 -5.56 -9.65
N LEU A 411 -5.59 -4.44 -9.05
CA LEU A 411 -4.39 -3.66 -9.32
C LEU A 411 -3.54 -3.54 -8.06
N ASP A 412 -2.35 -2.95 -8.24
CA ASP A 412 -1.43 -2.55 -7.19
C ASP A 412 -1.07 -3.66 -6.20
N PHE A 413 -0.05 -4.43 -6.55
CA PHE A 413 0.47 -5.52 -5.71
C PHE A 413 1.79 -5.11 -5.06
N GLU A 414 2.10 -3.82 -5.00
CA GLU A 414 3.30 -3.30 -4.35
C GLU A 414 3.33 -3.76 -2.89
N TYR A 415 4.53 -4.08 -2.37
CA TYR A 415 4.74 -4.63 -1.03
C TYR A 415 4.12 -6.01 -0.75
N SER A 416 3.53 -6.71 -1.74
CA SER A 416 3.01 -8.06 -1.55
C SER A 416 4.12 -9.02 -1.07
N THR A 417 3.78 -9.85 -0.09
CA THR A 417 4.75 -10.72 0.60
C THR A 417 4.09 -12.02 1.01
N ILE A 418 4.86 -13.08 1.14
CA ILE A 418 4.45 -14.36 1.72
C ILE A 418 4.85 -14.34 3.20
N LYS A 419 3.86 -14.51 4.08
CA LYS A 419 4.06 -14.52 5.54
C LYS A 419 3.06 -15.47 6.23
N PRO A 420 3.24 -15.78 7.53
CA PRO A 420 2.22 -16.51 8.29
C PRO A 420 0.88 -15.79 8.22
N PHE A 421 -0.19 -16.49 7.86
CA PHE A 421 -1.52 -15.88 7.71
C PHE A 421 -1.98 -15.17 8.99
N ILE A 422 -1.65 -15.71 10.17
CA ILE A 422 -1.95 -15.12 11.48
C ILE A 422 -1.40 -13.69 11.64
N LEU A 423 -0.36 -13.32 10.88
CA LEU A 423 0.27 -11.99 10.88
C LEU A 423 -0.31 -11.03 9.83
N SER A 424 -1.42 -11.41 9.17
CA SER A 424 -2.08 -10.59 8.15
C SER A 424 -3.11 -9.64 8.74
N ASN A 425 -3.07 -8.37 8.35
CA ASN A 425 -4.09 -7.39 8.70
C ASN A 425 -5.34 -7.55 7.83
N TYR A 426 -6.47 -7.10 8.35
CA TYR A 426 -7.65 -6.89 7.51
C TYR A 426 -7.40 -5.73 6.55
N PRO A 427 -8.05 -5.74 5.38
CA PRO A 427 -7.93 -4.63 4.45
C PRO A 427 -8.33 -3.30 5.10
N PRO A 428 -7.55 -2.21 4.92
CA PRO A 428 -7.79 -0.94 5.61
C PRO A 428 -9.19 -0.35 5.40
N PHE A 429 -9.82 -0.56 4.24
CA PHE A 429 -11.15 0.00 3.96
C PHE A 429 -12.26 -0.58 4.86
N VAL A 430 -12.11 -1.83 5.32
CA VAL A 430 -13.06 -2.49 6.25
C VAL A 430 -12.59 -2.49 7.70
N ALA A 431 -11.28 -2.49 7.95
CA ALA A 431 -10.73 -2.54 9.30
C ALA A 431 -11.30 -1.42 10.20
N TYR A 432 -11.55 -1.76 11.46
CA TYR A 432 -12.01 -0.80 12.45
C TYR A 432 -11.37 -1.05 13.82
N HIS A 433 -10.71 -0.04 14.37
CA HIS A 433 -10.00 -0.14 15.65
C HIS A 433 -10.75 0.54 16.82
N GLY A 434 -11.91 1.12 16.56
CA GLY A 434 -12.73 1.76 17.60
C GLY A 434 -13.61 0.79 18.38
N ALA A 435 -14.40 1.35 19.30
CA ALA A 435 -15.36 0.61 20.11
C ALA A 435 -16.39 -0.12 19.22
N LYS A 436 -16.63 -1.39 19.51
CA LYS A 436 -17.53 -2.23 18.73
C LYS A 436 -18.96 -2.07 19.23
N VAL A 437 -19.87 -1.78 18.31
CA VAL A 437 -21.32 -1.72 18.55
C VAL A 437 -21.98 -2.67 17.55
N TYR A 438 -22.68 -3.67 18.05
CA TYR A 438 -23.32 -4.72 17.24
C TYR A 438 -24.82 -4.52 17.11
N ASP A 439 -25.43 -3.85 18.09
CA ASP A 439 -26.84 -3.51 18.10
C ASP A 439 -27.02 -2.15 18.79
N LEU A 440 -27.54 -1.16 18.05
CA LEU A 440 -27.68 0.20 18.55
C LEU A 440 -28.66 0.30 19.74
N GLU A 441 -29.76 -0.45 19.73
CA GLU A 441 -30.79 -0.36 20.76
C GLU A 441 -30.39 -1.11 22.03
N ASN A 442 -29.70 -2.24 21.88
CA ASN A 442 -29.32 -3.11 23.00
C ASN A 442 -27.96 -2.76 23.61
N ASP A 443 -26.98 -2.34 22.81
CA ASP A 443 -25.63 -2.04 23.30
C ASP A 443 -25.51 -0.61 23.84
N ILE A 444 -26.37 0.33 23.42
CA ILE A 444 -26.31 1.75 23.77
C ILE A 444 -27.55 2.16 24.58
N PRO A 445 -27.45 2.24 25.92
CA PRO A 445 -28.58 2.63 26.77
C PRO A 445 -29.12 4.02 26.42
N GLY A 446 -30.43 4.10 26.14
CA GLY A 446 -31.11 5.36 25.82
C GLY A 446 -30.92 5.84 24.38
N TYR A 447 -30.41 5.01 23.47
CA TYR A 447 -30.17 5.38 22.07
C TYR A 447 -31.36 6.06 21.39
N ALA A 448 -32.57 5.51 21.57
CA ALA A 448 -33.79 6.07 20.96
C ALA A 448 -34.06 7.54 21.37
N ASP A 449 -33.70 7.91 22.60
CA ASP A 449 -33.95 9.23 23.19
C ASP A 449 -32.80 10.23 22.97
N MET A 450 -31.67 9.79 22.43
CA MET A 450 -30.51 10.65 22.12
C MET A 450 -30.81 11.65 21.00
N ASP A 451 -30.06 12.75 21.01
CA ASP A 451 -30.08 13.70 19.90
C ASP A 451 -29.40 13.13 18.64
N GLU A 452 -29.63 13.77 17.49
CA GLU A 452 -29.13 13.27 16.20
C GLU A 452 -27.59 13.28 16.09
N VAL A 453 -26.90 14.18 16.79
CA VAL A 453 -25.44 14.27 16.76
C VAL A 453 -24.83 13.12 17.56
N GLU A 454 -25.39 12.83 18.73
CA GLU A 454 -25.02 11.67 19.55
C GLU A 454 -25.31 10.36 18.81
N LYS A 455 -26.49 10.24 18.20
CA LYS A 455 -26.86 9.07 17.38
C LYS A 455 -25.87 8.81 16.25
N GLN A 456 -25.47 9.85 15.51
CA GLN A 456 -24.51 9.72 14.41
C GLN A 456 -23.16 9.14 14.84
N GLN A 457 -22.71 9.41 16.07
CA GLN A 457 -21.47 8.83 16.60
C GLN A 457 -21.61 7.33 16.79
N TYR A 458 -22.72 6.87 17.39
CA TYR A 458 -22.97 5.44 17.58
C TYR A 458 -23.28 4.71 16.27
N GLU A 459 -24.05 5.33 15.37
CA GLU A 459 -24.27 4.82 14.02
C GLU A 459 -22.96 4.64 13.26
N PHE A 460 -22.01 5.57 13.40
CA PHE A 460 -20.67 5.42 12.83
C PHE A 460 -19.96 4.16 13.35
N MET A 461 -19.96 3.95 14.68
CA MET A 461 -19.35 2.77 15.31
C MET A 461 -20.04 1.47 14.86
N PHE A 462 -21.37 1.48 14.82
CA PHE A 462 -22.19 0.36 14.37
C PHE A 462 -21.89 -0.01 12.91
N TYR A 463 -21.96 0.93 11.97
CA TYR A 463 -21.71 0.64 10.56
C TYR A 463 -20.28 0.18 10.32
N LYS A 464 -19.28 0.79 10.98
CA LYS A 464 -17.89 0.31 10.89
C LYS A 464 -17.70 -1.09 11.47
N THR A 465 -18.38 -1.42 12.57
CA THR A 465 -18.38 -2.77 13.16
C THR A 465 -19.05 -3.78 12.22
N ARG A 466 -20.22 -3.45 11.66
CA ARG A 466 -20.93 -4.27 10.68
C ARG A 466 -20.04 -4.57 9.47
N ASN A 467 -19.39 -3.58 8.90
CA ASN A 467 -18.58 -3.77 7.67
C ASN A 467 -17.39 -4.70 7.92
N GLU A 468 -16.69 -4.56 9.05
CA GLU A 468 -15.65 -5.52 9.46
C GLU A 468 -16.24 -6.93 9.66
N ARG A 469 -17.44 -7.03 10.25
CA ARG A 469 -18.10 -8.32 10.47
C ARG A 469 -18.53 -9.00 9.16
N ILE A 470 -18.97 -8.25 8.17
CA ILE A 470 -19.24 -8.77 6.82
C ILE A 470 -17.96 -9.38 6.23
N TRP A 471 -16.82 -8.67 6.33
CA TRP A 471 -15.53 -9.20 5.89
C TRP A 471 -15.13 -10.49 6.62
N GLU A 472 -15.27 -10.51 7.96
CA GLU A 472 -14.98 -11.71 8.75
C GLU A 472 -15.88 -12.89 8.37
N ASN A 473 -17.18 -12.64 8.15
CA ASN A 473 -18.12 -13.66 7.73
C ASN A 473 -17.78 -14.19 6.33
N ASP A 474 -17.47 -13.30 5.40
CA ASP A 474 -17.06 -13.66 4.05
C ASP A 474 -15.78 -14.50 4.04
N LEU A 475 -14.78 -14.14 4.85
CA LEU A 475 -13.58 -14.95 5.03
C LEU A 475 -13.92 -16.31 5.65
N ASN A 476 -14.75 -16.33 6.70
CA ASN A 476 -15.15 -17.56 7.40
C ASN A 476 -15.88 -18.54 6.48
N THR A 477 -16.80 -18.07 5.64
CA THR A 477 -17.55 -18.91 4.71
C THR A 477 -16.64 -19.56 3.66
N ARG A 478 -15.56 -18.87 3.25
CA ARG A 478 -14.63 -19.35 2.22
C ARG A 478 -13.48 -20.16 2.79
N ARG A 479 -13.00 -19.79 3.97
CA ARG A 479 -11.81 -20.29 4.66
C ARG A 479 -12.06 -20.43 6.16
N HIS A 480 -13.03 -21.27 6.49
CA HIS A 480 -13.38 -21.57 7.89
C HIS A 480 -12.18 -22.10 8.67
N ASP A 481 -11.26 -22.78 7.98
CA ASP A 481 -10.01 -23.26 8.54
C ASP A 481 -9.11 -22.14 9.11
N LEU A 482 -9.31 -20.88 8.68
CA LEU A 482 -8.53 -19.72 9.10
C LEU A 482 -9.26 -18.80 10.10
N ILE A 483 -10.45 -19.16 10.57
CA ILE A 483 -11.34 -18.27 11.34
C ILE A 483 -10.74 -17.75 12.65
N ALA A 484 -9.83 -18.50 13.27
CA ALA A 484 -9.20 -18.12 14.52
C ALA A 484 -8.43 -16.79 14.44
N VAL A 485 -8.06 -16.32 13.24
CA VAL A 485 -7.51 -14.97 13.02
C VAL A 485 -8.45 -13.84 13.48
N ALA A 486 -9.76 -14.10 13.53
CA ALA A 486 -10.77 -13.15 13.96
C ALA A 486 -10.90 -13.03 15.49
N SER A 487 -10.30 -13.95 16.24
CA SER A 487 -10.31 -13.92 17.70
C SER A 487 -9.73 -12.61 18.24
N PRO A 488 -10.43 -11.89 19.15
CA PRO A 488 -9.91 -10.70 19.80
C PRO A 488 -8.56 -10.93 20.48
N HIS A 489 -8.35 -12.10 21.09
CA HIS A 489 -7.09 -12.46 21.74
C HIS A 489 -5.94 -12.60 20.74
N ILE A 490 -6.18 -13.20 19.57
CA ILE A 490 -5.18 -13.30 18.51
C ILE A 490 -4.85 -11.92 17.93
N LYS A 491 -5.87 -11.06 17.75
CA LYS A 491 -5.68 -9.66 17.32
C LYS A 491 -4.81 -8.88 18.30
N VAL A 492 -5.03 -9.03 19.61
CA VAL A 492 -4.22 -8.40 20.66
C VAL A 492 -2.79 -8.96 20.66
N LEU A 493 -2.61 -10.28 20.62
CA LEU A 493 -1.28 -10.92 20.64
C LEU A 493 -0.40 -10.52 19.45
N ARG A 494 -0.97 -10.38 18.26
CA ARG A 494 -0.21 -9.94 17.07
C ARG A 494 -0.07 -8.43 16.96
N SER A 495 -0.79 -7.64 17.77
CA SER A 495 -0.87 -6.18 17.62
C SER A 495 0.48 -5.46 17.65
N PRO A 496 1.48 -5.85 18.48
CA PRO A 496 2.79 -5.20 18.44
C PRO A 496 3.45 -5.31 17.06
N TYR A 497 3.37 -6.50 16.43
CA TYR A 497 3.91 -6.71 15.08
C TYR A 497 3.14 -5.90 14.03
N THR A 498 1.81 -5.95 14.06
CA THR A 498 1.00 -5.26 13.05
C THR A 498 1.13 -3.75 13.13
N GLN A 499 1.37 -3.20 14.32
CA GLN A 499 1.59 -1.76 14.52
C GLN A 499 2.92 -1.30 13.92
N VAL A 500 3.96 -2.13 13.91
CA VAL A 500 5.22 -1.83 13.22
C VAL A 500 5.03 -1.72 11.70
N LEU A 501 4.11 -2.50 11.12
CA LEU A 501 3.80 -2.39 9.69
C LEU A 501 3.19 -1.01 9.32
N GLU A 502 2.52 -0.38 10.28
CA GLU A 502 1.88 0.93 10.15
C GLU A 502 2.74 2.09 10.67
N TYR A 503 4.03 1.84 10.97
CA TYR A 503 4.98 2.85 11.43
C TYR A 503 5.20 3.94 10.36
N ARG A 504 4.59 5.12 10.54
CA ARG A 504 4.61 6.25 9.59
C ARG A 504 5.60 7.33 10.00
N ASN A 505 5.64 7.68 11.28
CA ASN A 505 6.50 8.73 11.81
C ASN A 505 7.24 8.27 13.09
N ASP A 506 8.02 9.17 13.69
CA ASP A 506 8.82 8.87 14.87
C ASP A 506 8.00 8.65 16.14
N GLU A 507 6.80 9.23 16.25
CA GLU A 507 5.93 9.11 17.43
C GLU A 507 5.07 7.83 17.43
N ASP A 508 4.96 7.13 16.29
CA ASP A 508 4.19 5.89 16.19
C ASP A 508 4.74 4.75 17.06
N TYR A 509 5.94 4.91 17.65
CA TYR A 509 6.50 3.93 18.60
C TYR A 509 5.63 3.85 19.85
N LEU A 510 4.94 4.94 20.19
CA LEU A 510 4.01 4.98 21.30
C LEU A 510 2.88 3.97 21.10
N TYR A 511 2.41 3.76 19.88
CA TYR A 511 1.40 2.74 19.59
C TYR A 511 1.96 1.32 19.66
N VAL A 512 3.20 1.10 19.24
CA VAL A 512 3.87 -0.22 19.38
C VAL A 512 4.00 -0.56 20.87
N GLU A 513 4.48 0.38 21.67
CA GLU A 513 4.59 0.24 23.12
C GLU A 513 3.20 0.02 23.76
N ALA A 514 2.16 0.71 23.28
CA ALA A 514 0.78 0.55 23.77
C ALA A 514 0.33 -0.91 23.66
N CYS A 515 0.56 -1.49 22.48
CA CYS A 515 0.24 -2.88 22.21
C CYS A 515 1.02 -3.82 23.14
N ILE A 516 2.30 -3.53 23.43
CA ILE A 516 3.11 -4.35 24.35
C ILE A 516 2.59 -4.22 25.79
N VAL A 517 2.35 -3.01 26.28
CA VAL A 517 1.82 -2.74 27.63
C VAL A 517 0.46 -3.40 27.81
N GLN A 518 -0.42 -3.34 26.80
CA GLN A 518 -1.74 -3.97 26.84
C GLN A 518 -1.69 -5.49 27.10
N LEU A 519 -0.64 -6.17 26.64
CA LEU A 519 -0.47 -7.61 26.87
C LEU A 519 -0.32 -7.97 28.35
N GLN A 520 0.20 -7.06 29.18
CA GLN A 520 0.46 -7.30 30.59
C GLN A 520 -0.79 -7.75 31.34
N ALA A 521 -1.96 -7.18 31.02
CA ALA A 521 -3.22 -7.44 31.71
C ALA A 521 -3.72 -8.89 31.54
N MET A 522 -3.40 -9.54 30.42
CA MET A 522 -3.89 -10.88 30.07
C MET A 522 -2.76 -11.91 29.90
N TRP A 523 -1.51 -11.54 30.17
CA TRP A 523 -0.34 -12.39 29.89
C TRP A 523 -0.43 -13.76 30.55
N GLU A 524 -0.74 -13.80 31.85
CA GLU A 524 -0.88 -15.06 32.58
C GLU A 524 -1.97 -15.95 31.99
N ALA A 525 -3.11 -15.36 31.59
CA ALA A 525 -4.18 -16.08 30.93
C ALA A 525 -3.76 -16.61 29.55
N TYR A 526 -3.01 -15.82 28.77
CA TYR A 526 -2.52 -16.26 27.47
C TYR A 526 -1.50 -17.39 27.56
N VAL A 527 -0.64 -17.37 28.58
CA VAL A 527 0.29 -18.47 28.88
C VAL A 527 -0.47 -19.72 29.33
N ALA A 528 -1.41 -19.58 30.27
CA ALA A 528 -2.21 -20.69 30.80
C ALA A 528 -3.05 -21.39 29.73
N ASN A 529 -3.52 -20.64 28.71
CA ASN A 529 -4.27 -21.18 27.58
C ASN A 529 -3.39 -21.53 26.37
N GLU A 530 -2.06 -21.53 26.52
CA GLU A 530 -1.08 -21.86 25.47
C GLU A 530 -1.20 -20.99 24.20
N LEU A 531 -1.73 -19.76 24.29
CA LEU A 531 -1.84 -18.84 23.14
C LEU A 531 -0.49 -18.16 22.84
N CYS A 532 0.28 -17.82 23.88
CA CYS A 532 1.63 -17.29 23.77
C CYS A 532 2.67 -18.40 23.62
N ASN A 533 3.76 -18.13 22.91
CA ASN A 533 4.92 -19.03 22.81
C ASN A 533 5.83 -18.88 24.04
N SER A 534 5.28 -19.07 25.23
CA SER A 534 6.01 -18.97 26.49
C SER A 534 5.35 -19.84 27.55
N SER A 535 6.17 -20.41 28.45
CA SER A 535 5.74 -21.10 29.66
C SER A 535 5.86 -20.23 30.92
N GLU A 536 6.36 -18.99 30.79
CA GLU A 536 6.61 -18.07 31.90
C GLU A 536 5.37 -17.19 32.15
N THR A 537 4.71 -17.37 33.29
CA THR A 537 3.52 -16.57 33.66
C THR A 537 3.84 -15.13 34.03
N LYS A 538 5.10 -14.83 34.39
CA LYS A 538 5.56 -13.46 34.60
C LYS A 538 5.67 -12.74 33.27
N PHE A 539 5.14 -11.52 33.19
CA PHE A 539 5.28 -10.70 31.99
C PHE A 539 6.77 -10.41 31.70
N PRO A 540 7.25 -10.58 30.45
CA PRO A 540 8.69 -10.53 30.13
C PRO A 540 9.37 -9.17 30.28
N ILE A 541 8.61 -8.08 30.36
CA ILE A 541 9.11 -6.71 30.46
C ILE A 541 8.72 -6.17 31.84
N GLU A 542 9.67 -5.57 32.54
CA GLU A 542 9.40 -4.90 33.81
C GLU A 542 9.28 -3.40 33.57
N TYR A 543 8.11 -2.85 33.88
CA TYR A 543 7.89 -1.41 33.84
C TYR A 543 7.97 -0.81 35.24
N SER A 544 8.69 0.30 35.36
CA SER A 544 8.54 1.17 36.53
C SER A 544 7.24 1.96 36.41
N LYS A 545 6.71 2.41 37.55
CA LYS A 545 5.52 3.27 37.57
C LYS A 545 5.81 4.58 36.83
N GLU A 546 7.00 5.15 37.05
CA GLU A 546 7.45 6.39 36.44
C GLU A 546 7.46 6.28 34.91
N TYR A 547 7.95 5.16 34.37
CA TYR A 547 7.94 4.92 32.93
C TYR A 547 6.52 4.90 32.36
N LEU A 548 5.60 4.17 33.01
CA LEU A 548 4.20 4.08 32.54
C LEU A 548 3.48 5.42 32.61
N ASP A 549 3.73 6.21 33.66
CA ASP A 549 3.14 7.54 33.82
C ASP A 549 3.63 8.49 32.71
N GLU A 550 4.95 8.55 32.47
CA GLU A 550 5.55 9.36 31.39
C GLU A 550 5.07 8.92 29.99
N TYR A 551 5.07 7.61 29.75
CA TYR A 551 4.62 7.03 28.50
C TYR A 551 3.14 7.35 28.22
N THR A 552 2.27 7.19 29.22
CA THR A 552 0.83 7.46 29.09
C THR A 552 0.58 8.94 28.79
N GLN A 553 1.32 9.85 29.44
CA GLN A 553 1.25 11.27 29.14
C GLN A 553 1.67 11.57 27.70
N ALA A 554 2.76 10.97 27.22
CA ALA A 554 3.24 11.15 25.85
C ALA A 554 2.23 10.63 24.81
N LEU A 555 1.67 9.43 25.02
CA LEU A 555 0.65 8.86 24.13
C LEU A 555 -0.60 9.75 24.07
N ASN A 556 -1.10 10.21 25.21
CA ASN A 556 -2.28 11.08 25.28
C ASN A 556 -2.03 12.42 24.57
N GLN A 557 -0.84 13.00 24.76
CA GLN A 557 -0.46 14.22 24.06
C GLN A 557 -0.41 14.01 22.55
N TYR A 558 0.26 12.94 22.09
CA TYR A 558 0.36 12.64 20.66
C TYR A 558 -1.03 12.38 20.04
N GLN A 559 -1.92 11.66 20.73
CA GLN A 559 -3.30 11.47 20.27
C GLN A 559 -4.07 12.79 20.18
N ALA A 560 -3.93 13.68 21.18
CA ALA A 560 -4.54 15.01 21.14
C ALA A 560 -4.00 15.85 19.97
N ASP A 561 -2.69 15.76 19.69
CA ASP A 561 -2.05 16.44 18.56
C ASP A 561 -2.55 15.91 17.22
N VAL A 562 -2.68 14.59 17.07
CA VAL A 562 -3.22 13.97 15.84
C VAL A 562 -4.68 14.37 15.60
N VAL A 563 -5.51 14.38 16.64
CA VAL A 563 -6.93 14.76 16.54
C VAL A 563 -7.10 16.24 16.23
N SER A 564 -6.26 17.10 16.81
CA SER A 564 -6.34 18.55 16.61
C SER A 564 -5.66 19.02 15.33
N THR A 565 -4.77 18.23 14.73
CA THR A 565 -4.04 18.58 13.51
C THR A 565 -4.89 18.31 12.27
N PRO A 566 -5.26 19.34 11.49
CA PRO A 566 -5.99 19.16 10.24
C PRO A 566 -5.17 18.32 9.25
N PHE A 567 -5.84 17.40 8.56
CA PHE A 567 -5.21 16.52 7.57
C PHE A 567 -4.06 15.64 8.12
N ALA A 568 -4.01 15.40 9.43
CA ALA A 568 -3.02 14.48 10.03
C ALA A 568 -3.05 13.09 9.40
N ALA A 569 -4.25 12.59 9.08
CA ALA A 569 -4.44 11.28 8.45
C ALA A 569 -3.77 11.15 7.07
N THR A 570 -3.51 12.27 6.38
CA THR A 570 -2.86 12.33 5.06
C THR A 570 -1.46 12.93 5.12
N ASP A 571 -0.86 13.03 6.32
CA ASP A 571 0.42 13.70 6.54
C ASP A 571 0.45 15.15 6.02
N GLY A 572 -0.68 15.86 6.16
CA GLY A 572 -0.86 17.21 5.67
C GLY A 572 -1.04 17.33 4.15
N TRP A 573 -1.22 16.22 3.43
CA TRP A 573 -1.54 16.25 2.00
C TRP A 573 -3.01 16.56 1.76
N VAL A 574 -3.29 17.47 0.83
CA VAL A 574 -4.62 17.87 0.41
C VAL A 574 -4.74 17.72 -1.11
N PRO A 575 -5.82 17.12 -1.64
CA PRO A 575 -6.10 17.12 -3.08
C PRO A 575 -6.07 18.54 -3.66
N GLN A 576 -5.54 18.71 -4.88
CA GLN A 576 -5.22 20.05 -5.38
C GLN A 576 -6.46 20.93 -5.54
N ASP A 577 -7.57 20.36 -5.99
CA ASP A 577 -8.86 21.06 -6.12
C ASP A 577 -9.38 21.53 -4.76
N MET A 578 -9.32 20.67 -3.73
CA MET A 578 -9.68 21.04 -2.36
C MET A 578 -8.71 22.09 -1.79
N PHE A 579 -7.41 21.94 -2.04
CA PHE A 579 -6.40 22.89 -1.59
C PHE A 579 -6.66 24.29 -2.16
N ASP A 580 -6.87 24.39 -3.47
CA ASP A 580 -7.17 25.65 -4.16
C ASP A 580 -8.45 26.30 -3.59
N GLN A 581 -9.49 25.51 -3.34
CA GLN A 581 -10.74 25.98 -2.73
C GLN A 581 -10.54 26.50 -1.31
N LEU A 582 -9.80 25.76 -0.47
CA LEU A 582 -9.54 26.17 0.92
C LEU A 582 -8.69 27.44 0.99
N VAL A 583 -7.77 27.64 0.03
CA VAL A 583 -7.02 28.89 -0.11
C VAL A 583 -7.93 30.03 -0.57
N GLU A 584 -8.79 29.80 -1.57
CA GLU A 584 -9.75 30.80 -2.06
C GLU A 584 -10.72 31.27 -0.96
N GLN A 585 -11.16 30.34 -0.09
CA GLN A 585 -12.00 30.63 1.09
C GLN A 585 -11.21 31.29 2.24
N GLY A 586 -9.88 31.34 2.14
CA GLY A 586 -9.00 31.81 3.20
C GLY A 586 -9.03 30.94 4.47
N ILE A 587 -9.41 29.66 4.32
CA ILE A 587 -9.30 28.63 5.35
C ILE A 587 -7.85 28.14 5.44
N LEU A 588 -7.17 27.96 4.30
CA LEU A 588 -5.73 27.75 4.25
C LEU A 588 -5.04 29.09 3.99
N VAL A 589 -4.13 29.47 4.88
CA VAL A 589 -3.35 30.71 4.78
C VAL A 589 -1.87 30.36 4.70
N GLU A 590 -1.18 30.96 3.73
CA GLU A 590 0.26 30.83 3.59
C GLU A 590 0.99 31.70 4.63
N GLU A 591 1.91 31.10 5.37
CA GLU A 591 2.77 31.73 6.35
C GLU A 591 4.18 31.15 6.21
N ASN A 592 5.16 31.98 5.85
CA ASN A 592 6.57 31.58 5.66
C ASN A 592 6.78 30.41 4.69
N GLY A 593 5.97 30.30 3.63
CA GLY A 593 6.06 29.22 2.63
C GLY A 593 5.42 27.90 3.06
N GLU A 594 4.78 27.86 4.23
CA GLU A 594 3.92 26.76 4.68
C GLU A 594 2.45 27.21 4.73
N TYR A 595 1.52 26.26 4.74
CA TYR A 595 0.09 26.53 4.84
C TYR A 595 -0.43 26.08 6.21
N LYS A 596 -1.25 26.93 6.83
CA LYS A 596 -1.95 26.61 8.08
C LYS A 596 -3.45 26.79 7.92
N VAL A 597 -4.21 26.01 8.69
CA VAL A 597 -5.67 26.19 8.77
C VAL A 597 -5.98 27.35 9.71
N ALA A 598 -6.66 28.37 9.20
CA ALA A 598 -7.18 29.50 9.98
C ALA A 598 -8.40 29.05 10.80
N THR A 599 -8.16 28.51 11.99
CA THR A 599 -9.18 27.97 12.91
C THR A 599 -10.30 28.95 13.25
N GLU A 600 -10.02 30.27 13.29
CA GLU A 600 -11.02 31.32 13.58
C GLU A 600 -12.10 31.47 12.49
N LYS A 601 -11.82 31.09 11.24
CA LYS A 601 -12.79 31.15 10.13
C LYS A 601 -13.60 29.86 9.97
N VAL A 602 -13.05 28.72 10.37
CA VAL A 602 -13.74 27.41 10.33
C VAL A 602 -14.90 27.36 11.32
N LEU A 603 -14.83 28.13 12.41
CA LEU A 603 -15.84 28.17 13.48
C LEU A 603 -16.92 29.24 13.29
N LYS A 604 -16.89 30.03 12.21
CA LYS A 604 -17.99 30.96 11.91
C LYS A 604 -19.11 30.19 11.20
N PRO A 605 -20.34 30.17 11.74
CA PRO A 605 -21.47 29.64 11.00
C PRO A 605 -21.61 30.44 9.69
N GLU A 606 -21.91 29.76 8.59
CA GLU A 606 -22.28 30.41 7.34
C GLU A 606 -23.40 31.41 7.65
N GLU A 607 -23.10 32.71 7.58
CA GLU A 607 -24.14 33.74 7.56
C GLU A 607 -25.00 33.44 6.33
N GLY A 608 -26.24 33.06 6.59
CA GLY A 608 -27.12 32.47 5.60
C GLY A 608 -27.23 33.30 4.32
N ASP A 609 -27.27 32.59 3.20
CA ASP A 609 -27.85 33.08 1.95
C ASP A 609 -29.28 33.54 2.22
N THR A 610 -29.40 34.82 2.55
CA THR A 610 -30.59 35.62 2.32
C THR A 610 -30.29 36.48 1.12
N HIS A 611 -30.56 35.97 -0.07
CA HIS A 611 -31.27 36.67 -1.15
C HIS A 611 -31.68 35.76 -2.30
#